data_AF-A0A645FJL8-F1
#
_entry.id   AF-A0A645FJL8-F1
#
_cell.length_a   1.000
_cell.length_b   1.000
_cell.length_c   1.000
_cell.angle_alpha   90.00
_cell.angle_beta   90.00
_cell.angle_gamma   90.00
#
_symmetry.space_group_name_H-M   'P 1'
#
loop_
_entity.id
_entity.type
_entity.pdbx_description
1 polymer ?
#
loop_
_entity_poly.entity_id
_entity_poly.type
_entity_poly.pdbx_seq_one_letter_code
_entity_poly.pdbx_strand_id
1 'polypeptide(L)'
;MFNILAILKYLAVLVTLATGIISLFWPRKIKGFTGLEASSPRALTEIRAVMGGTFIGLGLAALLMPTPEVFRTLGLAYAAIAVIRAISMFVDHAVERSNVISLVSEIILVVMLVL
;
A
#
# COMPACT_ATOMS: atom_id res chain seq x y z
N MET A 1 19.58 18.60 12.75
CA MET A 1 20.01 17.19 12.77
C MET A 1 18.90 16.36 12.14
N PHE A 2 19.16 15.62 11.06
CA PHE A 2 18.12 14.83 10.39
C PHE A 2 17.66 13.68 11.29
N ASN A 3 16.36 13.58 11.54
CA ASN A 3 15.78 12.47 12.28
C ASN A 3 15.55 11.30 11.32
N ILE A 4 16.31 10.23 11.47
CA ILE A 4 16.22 9.03 10.62
C ILE A 4 14.80 8.46 10.57
N LEU A 5 14.06 8.50 11.69
CA LEU A 5 12.67 8.02 11.75
C LEU A 5 11.74 8.85 10.88
N ALA A 6 11.94 10.17 10.85
CA ALA A 6 11.15 11.04 9.97
C ALA A 6 11.42 10.72 8.49
N ILE A 7 12.67 10.46 8.12
CA ILE A 7 13.03 10.08 6.74
C ILE A 7 12.32 8.77 6.35
N LEU A 8 12.34 7.76 7.23
CA LEU A 8 11.65 6.50 6.97
C LEU A 8 10.14 6.69 6.77
N LYS A 9 9.48 7.50 7.61
CA LYS A 9 8.05 7.82 7.44
C LYS A 9 7.75 8.44 6.08
N TYR A 10 8.53 9.43 5.65
CA TYR A 10 8.33 10.07 4.35
C TYR A 10 8.65 9.12 3.17
N LEU A 11 9.64 8.25 3.29
CA LEU A 11 9.89 7.21 2.28
C LEU A 11 8.69 6.25 2.15
N ALA A 12 8.08 5.83 3.26
CA ALA A 12 6.88 5.00 3.23
C ALA A 12 5.70 5.72 2.55
N VAL A 13 5.52 7.02 2.82
CA VAL A 13 4.51 7.85 2.16
C VAL A 13 4.77 7.93 0.65
N LEU A 14 6.01 8.12 0.22
CA LEU A 14 6.37 8.15 -1.21
C LEU A 14 6.08 6.82 -1.91
N VAL A 15 6.40 5.68 -1.26
CA VAL A 15 6.05 4.35 -1.78
C VAL A 15 4.54 4.17 -1.90
N THR A 16 3.79 4.64 -0.90
CA THR A 16 2.31 4.60 -0.90
C THR A 16 1.75 5.41 -2.07
N LEU A 17 2.19 6.66 -2.23
CA LEU A 17 1.80 7.54 -3.33
C LEU A 17 2.16 6.95 -4.69
N ALA A 18 3.39 6.43 -4.84
CA ALA A 18 3.82 5.80 -6.08
C ALA A 18 2.93 4.61 -6.46
N THR A 19 2.57 3.77 -5.49
CA THR A 19 1.66 2.63 -5.69
C THR A 19 0.28 3.10 -6.17
N GLY A 20 -0.25 4.15 -5.55
CA GLY A 20 -1.53 4.75 -5.95
C GLY A 20 -1.49 5.38 -7.34
N ILE A 21 -0.44 6.17 -7.64
CA ILE A 21 -0.23 6.80 -8.95
C ILE A 21 -0.10 5.73 -10.04
N ILE A 22 0.67 4.66 -9.79
CA ILE A 22 0.81 3.56 -10.74
C ILE A 22 -0.53 2.87 -11.00
N SER A 23 -1.32 2.61 -9.96
CA SER A 23 -2.65 2.01 -10.07
C SER A 23 -3.64 2.91 -10.82
N LEU A 24 -3.52 4.23 -10.65
CA LEU A 24 -4.38 5.21 -11.32
C LEU A 24 -4.09 5.31 -12.83
N PHE A 25 -2.81 5.51 -13.21
CA PHE A 25 -2.44 5.78 -14.59
C PHE A 25 -2.12 4.51 -15.40
N TRP A 26 -1.58 3.47 -14.76
CA TRP A 26 -1.21 2.21 -15.40
C TRP A 26 -1.85 0.98 -14.72
N PRO A 27 -3.18 0.89 -14.63
CA PRO A 27 -3.89 -0.19 -13.92
C PRO A 27 -3.63 -1.60 -14.47
N ARG A 28 -3.12 -1.75 -15.69
CA ARG A 28 -2.74 -3.06 -16.25
C ARG A 28 -1.38 -3.56 -15.74
N LYS A 29 -0.51 -2.65 -15.27
CA LYS A 29 0.85 -3.00 -14.80
C LYS A 29 0.86 -3.62 -13.40
N ILE A 30 -0.23 -3.50 -12.64
CA ILE A 30 -0.28 -4.00 -11.25
C ILE A 30 -0.57 -5.50 -11.15
N LYS A 31 -0.94 -6.19 -12.26
CA LYS A 31 -1.29 -7.62 -12.25
C LYS A 31 -0.16 -8.49 -11.70
N GLY A 32 1.10 -8.19 -12.05
CA GLY A 32 2.25 -8.98 -11.58
C GLY A 32 2.52 -8.87 -10.08
N PHE A 33 2.03 -7.80 -9.43
CA PHE A 33 2.19 -7.58 -8.00
C PHE A 33 0.96 -8.01 -7.20
N THR A 34 -0.23 -7.68 -7.68
CA THR A 34 -1.50 -7.86 -6.96
C THR A 34 -2.29 -9.11 -7.37
N GLY A 35 -1.97 -9.70 -8.52
CA GLY A 35 -2.82 -10.72 -9.16
C GLY A 35 -4.10 -10.16 -9.81
N LEU A 36 -4.43 -8.88 -9.58
CA LEU A 36 -5.65 -8.27 -10.10
C LEU A 36 -5.57 -8.11 -11.63
N GLU A 37 -6.56 -8.68 -12.31
CA GLU A 37 -6.69 -8.56 -13.75
C GLU A 37 -7.66 -7.46 -14.14
N ALA A 38 -7.17 -6.51 -14.94
CA ALA A 38 -7.98 -5.45 -15.54
C ALA A 38 -8.79 -5.98 -16.75
N SER A 39 -9.69 -6.95 -16.49
CA SER A 39 -10.43 -7.72 -17.50
C SER A 39 -11.54 -6.95 -18.21
N SER A 40 -12.00 -5.83 -17.65
CA SER A 40 -13.11 -5.03 -18.19
C SER A 40 -12.95 -3.54 -17.90
N PRO A 41 -13.70 -2.66 -18.58
CA PRO A 41 -13.78 -1.25 -18.22
C PRO A 41 -14.15 -1.02 -16.74
N ARG A 42 -15.04 -1.86 -16.18
CA ARG A 42 -15.41 -1.80 -14.76
C ARG A 42 -14.24 -2.21 -13.85
N ALA A 43 -13.49 -3.25 -14.20
CA ALA A 43 -12.30 -3.63 -13.44
C ALA A 43 -11.22 -2.52 -13.44
N LEU A 44 -11.06 -1.83 -14.58
CA LEU A 44 -10.19 -0.66 -14.67
C LEU A 44 -10.62 0.46 -13.72
N THR A 45 -11.93 0.75 -13.63
CA THR A 45 -12.40 1.78 -12.70
C THR A 45 -12.19 1.40 -11.24
N GLU A 46 -12.38 0.13 -10.89
CA GLU A 46 -12.15 -0.36 -9.52
C GLU A 46 -10.68 -0.27 -9.12
N ILE A 47 -9.75 -0.68 -9.99
CA ILE A 47 -8.31 -0.54 -9.74
C ILE A 47 -7.94 0.93 -9.54
N ARG A 48 -8.45 1.83 -10.40
CA ARG A 48 -8.14 3.27 -10.29
C ARG A 48 -8.72 3.90 -9.03
N ALA A 49 -9.97 3.59 -8.70
CA ALA A 49 -10.66 4.20 -7.58
C ALA A 49 -10.17 3.63 -6.24
N VAL A 50 -10.20 2.30 -6.09
CA VAL A 50 -9.91 1.64 -4.81
C VAL A 50 -8.41 1.53 -4.60
N MET A 51 -7.62 1.01 -5.55
CA MET A 51 -6.17 0.91 -5.37
C MET A 51 -5.50 2.28 -5.57
N GLY A 52 -5.85 2.99 -6.64
CA GLY A 52 -5.27 4.30 -6.93
C GLY A 52 -5.68 5.37 -5.93
N GLY A 53 -6.98 5.65 -5.85
CA GLY A 53 -7.54 6.72 -5.03
C GLY A 53 -7.23 6.56 -3.54
N THR A 54 -7.36 5.36 -2.98
CA THR A 54 -7.10 5.12 -1.55
C THR A 54 -5.64 5.38 -1.20
N PHE A 55 -4.68 4.82 -1.95
CA PHE A 55 -3.25 5.04 -1.65
C PHE A 55 -2.82 6.49 -1.90
N ILE A 56 -3.35 7.14 -2.94
CA ILE A 56 -3.09 8.57 -3.17
C ILE A 56 -3.64 9.40 -1.99
N GLY A 57 -4.90 9.18 -1.60
CA GLY A 57 -5.55 9.91 -0.52
C GLY A 57 -4.84 9.76 0.82
N LEU A 58 -4.47 8.52 1.18
CA LEU A 58 -3.72 8.24 2.40
C LEU A 58 -2.32 8.87 2.40
N GLY A 59 -1.60 8.76 1.28
CA GLY A 59 -0.28 9.38 1.14
C GLY A 59 -0.34 10.92 1.20
N LEU A 60 -1.33 11.52 0.54
CA LEU A 60 -1.57 12.97 0.59
C LEU A 60 -1.97 13.42 2.00
N ALA A 61 -2.81 12.67 2.71
CA ALA A 61 -3.16 12.97 4.08
C ALA A 61 -1.91 13.07 4.97
N ALA A 62 -0.97 12.13 4.82
CA ALA A 62 0.29 12.15 5.55
C ALA A 62 1.23 13.31 5.17
N LEU A 63 1.19 13.81 3.93
CA LEU A 63 1.95 15.00 3.53
C LEU A 63 1.31 16.31 3.99
N LEU A 64 -0.01 16.41 3.89
CA LEU A 64 -0.76 17.62 4.22
C LEU A 64 -0.95 17.79 5.73
N MET A 65 -1.02 16.69 6.47
CA MET A 65 -1.19 16.67 7.92
C MET A 65 -0.11 15.78 8.56
N PRO A 66 1.18 16.20 8.56
CA PRO A 66 2.32 15.38 8.97
C PRO A 66 2.43 15.25 10.49
N THR A 67 1.38 14.71 11.11
CA THR A 67 1.28 14.43 12.55
C THR A 67 1.58 12.96 12.82
N PRO A 68 2.14 12.61 13.99
CA PRO A 68 2.37 11.20 14.36
C PRO A 68 1.13 10.32 14.22
N GLU A 69 -0.05 10.85 14.51
CA GLU A 69 -1.34 10.15 14.44
C GLU A 69 -1.71 9.77 13.01
N VAL A 70 -1.46 10.65 12.03
CA VAL A 70 -1.73 10.37 10.61
C VAL A 70 -0.76 9.33 10.06
N PHE A 71 0.54 9.41 10.41
CA PHE A 71 1.50 8.35 10.04
C PHE A 71 1.11 7.01 10.66
N ARG A 72 0.71 6.97 11.93
CA ARG A 72 0.22 5.75 12.59
C ARG A 72 -1.07 5.22 11.97
N THR A 73 -1.97 6.10 11.53
CA THR A 73 -3.20 5.70 10.82
C THR A 73 -2.87 5.00 9.51
N LEU A 74 -1.91 5.53 8.74
CA LEU A 74 -1.41 4.87 7.54
C LEU A 74 -0.72 3.54 7.88
N GLY A 75 0.08 3.50 8.94
CA GLY A 75 0.68 2.27 9.45
C GLY A 75 -0.35 1.22 9.85
N LEU A 76 -1.45 1.63 10.50
CA LEU A 76 -2.55 0.75 10.87
C LEU A 76 -3.27 0.17 9.64
N ALA A 77 -3.46 0.98 8.60
CA ALA A 77 -4.01 0.49 7.33
C ALA A 77 -3.13 -0.61 6.74
N TYR A 78 -1.81 -0.40 6.68
CA TYR A 78 -0.87 -1.43 6.23
C TYR A 78 -0.83 -2.67 7.14
N ALA A 79 -0.93 -2.49 8.46
CA ALA A 79 -0.97 -3.60 9.40
C ALA A 79 -2.22 -4.46 9.21
N ALA A 80 -3.38 -3.83 9.02
CA ALA A 80 -4.63 -4.54 8.72
C ALA A 80 -4.51 -5.32 7.41
N ILE A 81 -3.96 -4.72 6.35
CA ILE A 81 -3.70 -5.40 5.07
C ILE A 81 -2.76 -6.59 5.29
N ALA A 82 -1.64 -6.41 6.00
CA ALA A 82 -0.65 -7.47 6.24
C ALA A 82 -1.26 -8.65 7.00
N VAL A 83 -2.03 -8.39 8.06
CA VAL A 83 -2.68 -9.45 8.86
C VAL A 83 -3.70 -10.21 8.04
N ILE A 84 -4.59 -9.50 7.35
CA ILE A 84 -5.62 -10.13 6.51
C ILE A 84 -4.96 -10.94 5.40
N ARG A 85 -3.96 -10.38 4.70
CA ARG A 85 -3.21 -11.07 3.65
C ARG A 85 -2.52 -12.32 4.20
N ALA A 86 -1.83 -12.23 5.34
CA ALA A 86 -1.15 -13.36 5.95
C ALA A 86 -2.13 -14.51 6.21
N ILE A 87 -3.32 -14.23 6.74
CA ILE A 87 -4.36 -15.24 6.97
C ILE A 87 -4.89 -15.79 5.64
N SER A 88 -5.31 -14.92 4.72
CA SER A 88 -5.88 -15.30 3.42
C SER A 88 -4.91 -16.12 2.57
N MET A 89 -3.60 -15.85 2.64
CA MET A 89 -2.59 -16.63 1.93
C MET A 89 -2.65 -18.13 2.26
N PHE A 90 -2.91 -18.49 3.52
CA PHE A 90 -3.02 -19.89 3.92
C PHE A 90 -4.42 -20.44 3.70
N VAL A 91 -5.46 -19.64 3.96
CA VAL A 91 -6.87 -20.05 3.77
C VAL A 91 -7.18 -20.32 2.31
N ASP A 92 -6.73 -19.46 1.41
CA ASP A 92 -7.04 -19.52 -0.02
C ASP A 92 -5.95 -20.25 -0.83
N HIS A 93 -4.98 -20.89 -0.15
CA HIS A 93 -3.82 -21.55 -0.76
C HIS A 93 -3.01 -20.65 -1.72
N ALA A 94 -2.98 -19.34 -1.46
CA ALA A 94 -2.38 -18.31 -2.30
C ALA A 94 -0.96 -17.91 -1.85
N VAL A 95 -0.18 -18.85 -1.34
CA VAL A 95 1.23 -18.64 -0.98
C VAL A 95 2.09 -18.62 -2.25
N GLU A 96 2.03 -17.49 -2.94
CA GLU A 96 2.79 -17.23 -4.17
C GLU A 96 3.85 -16.15 -3.95
N ARG A 97 4.87 -16.13 -4.81
CA ARG A 97 6.00 -15.19 -4.70
C ARG A 97 5.55 -13.72 -4.60
N SER A 98 4.59 -13.31 -5.44
CA SER A 98 4.04 -11.95 -5.46
C SER A 98 3.33 -11.60 -4.14
N ASN A 99 2.59 -12.55 -3.56
CA ASN A 99 1.85 -12.36 -2.32
C ASN A 99 2.79 -12.27 -1.11
N VAL A 100 3.86 -13.08 -1.09
CA VAL A 100 4.94 -12.99 -0.09
C VAL A 100 5.66 -11.64 -0.17
N ILE A 101 6.00 -11.17 -1.38
CA ILE A 101 6.64 -9.85 -1.57
C ILE A 101 5.70 -8.74 -1.08
N SER A 102 4.40 -8.85 -1.35
CA SER A 102 3.40 -7.89 -0.87
C SER A 102 3.36 -7.86 0.65
N LEU A 103 3.28 -9.02 1.31
CA LEU A 103 3.26 -9.14 2.76
C LEU A 103 4.51 -8.54 3.41
N VAL A 104 5.69 -8.86 2.90
CA VAL A 104 6.96 -8.29 3.41
C VAL A 104 6.99 -6.78 3.23
N SER A 105 6.53 -6.28 2.09
CA SER A 105 6.47 -4.83 1.82
C SER A 105 5.52 -4.13 2.79
N GLU A 106 4.37 -4.73 3.08
CA GLU A 106 3.40 -4.20 4.04
C GLU A 106 3.99 -4.14 5.45
N ILE A 107 4.66 -5.20 5.92
CA ILE A 107 5.33 -5.22 7.23
C ILE A 107 6.41 -4.13 7.32
N ILE A 108 7.23 -3.97 6.28
CA ILE A 108 8.27 -2.92 6.24
C ILE A 108 7.62 -1.54 6.36
N LEU A 109 6.53 -1.29 5.63
CA LEU A 109 5.81 -0.01 5.68
C LEU A 109 5.21 0.25 7.07
N VAL A 110 4.65 -0.78 7.73
CA VAL A 110 4.17 -0.67 9.12
C VAL A 110 5.31 -0.20 10.03
N VAL A 111 6.47 -0.86 9.98
CA VAL A 111 7.62 -0.53 10.82
C VAL A 111 8.09 0.91 10.56
N MET A 112 8.20 1.32 9.30
CA MET A 112 8.62 2.67 8.91
C MET A 112 7.64 3.77 9.36
N LEU A 113 6.34 3.47 9.41
CA LEU A 113 5.30 4.45 9.72
C LEU A 113 5.02 4.58 11.23
N VAL A 114 5.17 3.48 11.98
CA VAL A 114 4.82 3.41 13.41
C VAL A 114 5.99 3.84 14.31
N LEU A 115 7.23 3.50 13.95
CA LEU A 115 8.45 3.92 14.67
C LEU A 115 8.82 5.35 14.31
#